data_AF-A0A936JR26-F1
#
_entry.id   AF-A0A936JR26-F1
#
_cell.length_a   1.000
_cell.length_b   1.000
_cell.length_c   1.000
_cell.angle_alpha   90.00
_cell.angle_beta   90.00
_cell.angle_gamma   90.00
#
_symmetry.space_group_name_H-M   'P 1'
#
loop_
_entity.id
_entity.type
_entity.pdbx_description
1 polymer ?
#
loop_
_entity_poly.entity_id
_entity_poly.type
_entity_poly.pdbx_seq_one_letter_code
_entity_poly.pdbx_strand_id
1 'polypeptide(L)'
;MEREKQRAIASKGGRAAHEKGTAHEFTPDEARQAGKKGGEVVSQNRKHMAEIGRKGGERVSQDREHMAQIGRKGGEAVSSDRAHMAQIGRKGGEARGGEHHR
;
A
#
# COMPACT_ATOMS: atom_id res chain seq x y z
N MET A 1 -25.81 -9.62 -28.09
CA MET A 1 -25.40 -8.34 -27.49
C MET A 1 -23.92 -8.43 -27.14
N GLU A 2 -23.10 -7.52 -27.63
CA GLU A 2 -21.64 -7.54 -27.46
C GLU A 2 -21.24 -7.02 -26.07
N ARG A 3 -20.40 -7.76 -25.33
CA ARG A 3 -20.08 -7.48 -23.91
C ARG A 3 -19.49 -6.07 -23.69
N GLU A 4 -18.70 -5.59 -24.65
CA GLU A 4 -18.11 -4.25 -24.59
C GLU A 4 -19.17 -3.16 -24.67
N LYS A 5 -20.17 -3.33 -25.53
CA LYS A 5 -21.29 -2.41 -25.67
C LYS A 5 -22.08 -2.30 -24.37
N GLN A 6 -22.32 -3.43 -23.67
CA GLN A 6 -22.98 -3.43 -22.36
C GLN A 6 -22.16 -2.70 -21.30
N ARG A 7 -20.85 -2.94 -21.24
CA ARG A 7 -19.94 -2.26 -20.29
C ARG A 7 -19.89 -0.74 -20.55
N ALA A 8 -19.86 -0.34 -21.81
CA ALA A 8 -19.86 1.06 -22.19
C ALA A 8 -21.17 1.76 -21.77
N ILE A 9 -22.32 1.10 -21.95
CA ILE A 9 -23.62 1.62 -21.50
C ILE A 9 -23.66 1.76 -19.98
N ALA A 10 -23.24 0.72 -19.23
CA ALA A 10 -23.20 0.76 -17.77
C ALA A 10 -22.26 1.88 -17.24
N SER A 11 -21.08 2.02 -17.84
CA SER A 11 -20.13 3.08 -17.47
C SER A 11 -20.68 4.49 -17.74
N LYS A 12 -21.34 4.70 -18.90
CA LYS A 12 -21.99 5.98 -19.22
C LYS A 12 -23.15 6.28 -18.27
N GLY A 13 -23.97 5.28 -17.95
CA GLY A 13 -25.08 5.44 -17.01
C GLY A 13 -24.63 5.82 -15.60
N GLY A 14 -23.57 5.18 -15.09
CA GLY A 14 -23.01 5.52 -13.78
C GLY A 14 -22.48 6.95 -13.70
N ARG A 15 -21.73 7.39 -14.73
CA ARG A 15 -21.25 8.78 -14.80
C ARG A 15 -22.40 9.79 -14.85
N ALA A 16 -23.39 9.54 -15.71
CA ALA A 16 -24.55 10.41 -15.82
C ALA A 16 -25.35 10.49 -14.52
N ALA A 17 -25.43 9.40 -13.75
CA ALA A 17 -26.12 9.39 -12.46
C ALA A 17 -25.38 10.23 -11.40
N HIS A 18 -24.05 10.20 -11.38
CA HIS A 18 -23.23 11.08 -10.53
C HIS A 18 -23.32 12.54 -10.98
N GLU A 19 -23.18 12.83 -12.28
CA GLU A 19 -23.32 14.18 -12.83
C GLU A 19 -24.69 14.81 -12.52
N LYS A 20 -25.75 14.00 -12.51
CA LYS A 20 -27.12 14.44 -12.20
C LYS A 20 -27.45 14.47 -10.69
N GLY A 21 -26.52 14.07 -9.82
CA GLY A 21 -26.75 14.00 -8.37
C GLY A 21 -27.77 12.93 -7.94
N THR A 22 -28.10 11.98 -8.82
CA THR A 22 -29.01 10.86 -8.53
C THR A 22 -28.30 9.63 -7.99
N ALA A 23 -26.97 9.58 -8.13
CA ALA A 23 -26.15 8.54 -7.56
C ALA A 23 -25.95 8.75 -6.06
N HIS A 24 -25.69 7.66 -5.33
CA HIS A 24 -25.26 7.75 -3.94
C HIS A 24 -23.86 8.36 -3.87
N GLU A 25 -23.71 9.39 -3.05
CA GLU A 25 -22.42 9.99 -2.72
C GLU A 25 -22.00 9.54 -1.33
N PHE A 26 -20.80 8.96 -1.25
CA PHE A 26 -20.24 8.56 0.03
C PHE A 26 -19.72 9.78 0.78
N THR A 27 -20.14 9.90 2.04
CA THR A 27 -19.46 10.76 2.99
C THR A 27 -18.03 10.25 3.24
N PRO A 28 -17.10 11.11 3.70
CA PRO A 28 -15.75 10.68 4.05
C PRO A 28 -15.70 9.52 5.05
N ASP A 29 -16.65 9.48 5.99
CA ASP A 29 -16.74 8.41 6.98
C ASP A 29 -17.23 7.10 6.37
N GLU A 30 -18.23 7.12 5.49
CA GLU A 30 -18.68 5.93 4.77
C GLU A 30 -17.58 5.37 3.86
N ALA A 31 -16.88 6.24 3.13
CA ALA A 31 -15.74 5.84 2.29
C ALA A 31 -14.64 5.19 3.14
N ARG A 32 -14.34 5.74 4.33
CA ARG A 32 -13.38 5.16 5.26
C ARG A 32 -13.82 3.80 5.79
N GLN A 33 -15.08 3.66 6.20
CA GLN A 33 -15.62 2.40 6.70
C GLN A 33 -15.63 1.32 5.62
N ALA A 34 -16.05 1.68 4.40
CA ALA A 34 -16.00 0.78 3.25
C ALA A 34 -14.57 0.35 2.92
N GLY A 35 -13.62 1.30 2.92
CA GLY A 35 -12.19 1.02 2.74
C GLY A 35 -11.63 0.10 3.82
N LYS A 36 -11.97 0.34 5.09
CA LYS A 36 -11.56 -0.51 6.22
C LYS A 36 -12.08 -1.93 6.04
N LYS A 37 -13.37 -2.10 5.76
CA LYS A 37 -13.99 -3.42 5.55
C LYS A 37 -13.36 -4.16 4.37
N GLY A 38 -13.10 -3.47 3.26
CA GLY A 38 -12.39 -4.06 2.12
C GLY A 38 -10.97 -4.48 2.46
N GLY A 39 -10.23 -3.62 3.19
CA GLY A 39 -8.89 -3.91 3.66
C GLY A 39 -8.85 -5.13 4.60
N GLU A 40 -9.79 -5.24 5.53
CA GLU A 40 -9.92 -6.39 6.44
C GLU A 40 -10.06 -7.69 5.66
N VAL A 41 -10.95 -7.74 4.66
CA VAL A 41 -11.15 -8.93 3.81
C VAL A 41 -9.89 -9.29 3.02
N VAL A 42 -9.27 -8.32 2.35
CA VAL A 42 -8.08 -8.56 1.51
C VAL A 42 -6.87 -8.97 2.36
N SER A 43 -6.72 -8.38 3.54
CA SER A 43 -5.58 -8.61 4.43
C SER A 43 -5.47 -10.03 4.96
N GLN A 44 -6.59 -10.79 5.00
CA GLN A 44 -6.60 -12.19 5.41
C GLN A 44 -5.77 -13.09 4.48
N ASN A 45 -5.60 -12.72 3.21
CA ASN A 45 -4.78 -13.48 2.27
C ASN A 45 -3.31 -13.03 2.30
N ARG A 46 -2.52 -13.66 3.16
CA ARG A 46 -1.08 -13.36 3.33
C ARG A 46 -0.28 -13.47 2.02
N LYS A 47 -0.56 -14.46 1.17
CA LYS A 47 0.17 -14.64 -0.10
C LYS A 47 -0.09 -13.48 -1.06
N HIS A 48 -1.35 -13.07 -1.18
CA HIS A 48 -1.75 -11.93 -1.98
C HIS A 48 -1.14 -10.62 -1.47
N MET A 49 -1.15 -10.39 -0.16
CA MET A 49 -0.52 -9.21 0.46
C MET A 49 0.99 -9.18 0.20
N ALA A 50 1.67 -10.32 0.32
CA ALA A 50 3.10 -10.42 0.02
C ALA A 50 3.39 -10.10 -1.47
N GLU A 51 2.55 -10.57 -2.39
CA GLU A 51 2.68 -10.27 -3.81
C GLU A 51 2.49 -8.77 -4.12
N ILE A 52 1.47 -8.13 -3.52
CA ILE A 52 1.26 -6.68 -3.64
C ILE A 52 2.47 -5.93 -3.10
N GLY A 53 2.97 -6.31 -1.93
CA GLY A 53 4.15 -5.70 -1.32
C GLY A 53 5.40 -5.83 -2.20
N ARG A 54 5.64 -7.03 -2.76
CA ARG A 54 6.74 -7.28 -3.69
C ARG A 54 6.61 -6.41 -4.95
N LYS A 55 5.46 -6.39 -5.61
CA LYS A 55 5.21 -5.55 -6.81
C LYS A 55 5.38 -4.06 -6.52
N GLY A 56 4.93 -3.61 -5.35
CA GLY A 56 5.14 -2.24 -4.88
C GLY A 56 6.62 -1.93 -4.69
N GLY A 57 7.35 -2.83 -4.02
CA GLY A 57 8.79 -2.73 -3.83
C GLY A 57 9.57 -2.71 -5.14
N GLU A 58 9.25 -3.59 -6.09
CA GLU A 58 9.86 -3.65 -7.42
C GLU A 58 9.67 -2.35 -8.20
N ARG A 59 8.51 -1.69 -8.09
CA ARG A 59 8.28 -0.39 -8.74
C ARG A 59 9.17 0.70 -8.15
N VAL A 60 9.34 0.71 -6.84
CA VAL A 60 10.10 1.75 -6.14
C VAL A 60 11.61 1.49 -6.20
N SER A 61 12.04 0.22 -6.27
CA SER A 61 13.46 -0.16 -6.29
C SER A 61 14.16 0.04 -7.64
N GLN A 62 13.40 0.32 -8.70
CA GLN A 62 13.95 0.62 -10.03
C GLN A 62 14.78 1.91 -10.06
N ASP A 63 14.59 2.82 -9.09
CA ASP A 63 15.37 4.04 -8.95
C ASP A 63 16.24 3.99 -7.68
N ARG A 64 17.49 3.56 -7.88
CA ARG A 64 18.47 3.39 -6.80
C ARG A 64 18.89 4.72 -6.17
N GLU A 65 18.93 5.80 -6.97
CA GLU A 65 19.29 7.13 -6.48
C GLU A 65 18.18 7.73 -5.63
N HIS A 66 16.93 7.60 -6.09
CA HIS A 66 15.75 8.00 -5.33
C HIS A 66 15.63 7.22 -4.01
N MET A 67 15.85 5.91 -4.04
CA MET A 67 15.83 5.09 -2.84
C MET A 67 16.94 5.48 -1.85
N ALA A 68 18.14 5.80 -2.34
CA ALA A 68 19.22 6.33 -1.50
C ALA A 68 18.89 7.70 -0.91
N GLN A 69 18.23 8.59 -1.66
CA GLN A 69 17.76 9.88 -1.16
C GLN A 69 16.70 9.74 -0.06
N ILE A 70 15.71 8.85 -0.25
CA ILE A 70 14.71 8.53 0.77
C ILE A 70 15.39 7.96 2.01
N GLY A 71 16.32 7.02 1.84
CA GLY A 71 17.07 6.40 2.94
C GLY A 71 17.87 7.43 3.74
N ARG A 72 18.58 8.36 3.07
CA ARG A 72 19.30 9.46 3.73
C ARG A 72 18.36 10.37 4.51
N LYS A 73 17.28 10.84 3.88
CA LYS A 73 16.30 11.72 4.54
C LYS A 73 15.59 11.06 5.72
N GLY A 74 15.24 9.77 5.58
CA GLY A 74 14.67 8.98 6.66
C GLY A 74 15.66 8.76 7.79
N GLY A 75 16.93 8.50 7.47
CA GLY A 75 18.02 8.42 8.44
C GLY A 75 18.17 9.72 9.21
N GLU A 76 18.30 10.86 8.53
CA GLU A 76 18.42 12.19 9.15
C GLU A 76 17.25 12.52 10.08
N ALA A 77 16.02 12.16 9.71
CA ALA A 77 14.82 12.41 10.52
C ALA A 77 14.79 11.60 11.83
N VAL A 78 15.50 10.48 11.91
CA VAL A 78 15.47 9.57 13.08
C VAL A 78 16.83 9.51 13.80
N SER A 79 17.92 9.98 13.18
CA SER A 79 19.33 9.82 13.60
C SER A 79 19.81 10.80 14.70
N SER A 80 18.91 11.43 15.46
CA SER A 80 19.30 12.36 16.51
C SER A 80 20.17 11.71 17.61
N ASP A 81 20.15 10.38 17.75
CA ASP A 81 20.96 9.63 18.72
C ASP A 81 21.61 8.37 18.10
N ARG A 82 22.94 8.40 18.02
CA ARG A 82 23.78 7.29 17.52
C ARG A 82 23.74 6.06 18.43
N ALA A 83 23.60 6.24 19.75
CA ALA A 83 23.54 5.12 20.71
C ALA A 83 22.22 4.34 20.55
N HIS A 84 21.11 5.05 20.41
CA HIS A 84 19.80 4.47 20.13
C HIS A 84 19.76 3.73 18.78
N MET A 85 20.37 4.31 17.73
CA MET A 85 20.48 3.65 16.42
C MET A 85 21.29 2.35 16.47
N ALA A 86 22.41 2.33 17.20
CA ALA A 86 23.20 1.12 17.39
C ALA A 86 22.44 0.03 18.17
N GLN A 87 21.54 0.41 19.09
CA GLN A 87 20.67 -0.52 19.79
C GLN A 87 19.58 -1.10 18.87
N ILE A 88 18.91 -0.27 18.06
CA ILE A 88 17.92 -0.72 17.07
C ILE A 88 18.57 -1.64 16.03
N GLY A 89 19.75 -1.26 15.51
CA GLY A 89 20.49 -2.05 14.53
C GLY A 89 20.88 -3.44 15.07
N ARG A 90 21.37 -3.51 16.32
CA ARG A 90 21.65 -4.79 17.00
C ARG A 90 20.40 -5.65 17.13
N LYS A 91 19.31 -5.09 17.67
CA LYS A 91 18.05 -5.81 17.86
C LYS A 91 17.43 -6.29 16.54
N GLY A 92 17.56 -5.49 15.48
CA GLY A 92 17.09 -5.85 14.13
C GLY A 92 17.93 -6.94 13.47
N GLY A 93 19.24 -6.95 13.70
CA GLY A 93 20.16 -8.00 13.24
C GLY A 93 19.93 -9.33 13.95
N GLU A 94 19.75 -9.30 15.28
CA GLU A 94 19.44 -10.48 16.10
C GLU A 94 18.13 -11.14 15.68
N ALA A 95 17.09 -10.35 15.33
CA ALA A 95 15.81 -10.86 14.86
C ALA A 95 15.88 -11.57 13.48
N ARG A 96 16.94 -11.35 12.70
CA ARG A 96 17.15 -11.99 11.39
C ARG A 96 18.20 -13.11 11.39
N GLY A 97 19.10 -13.11 12.38
CA GLY A 97 20.19 -14.09 12.51
C GLY A 97 19.79 -15.41 13.19
N GLY A 98 18.59 -15.50 13.77
CA GLY A 98 18.15 -16.66 14.57
C GLY A 98 17.72 -17.91 13.78
N GLU A 99 17.60 -17.87 12.44
CA GLU A 99 17.08 -18.99 11.63
C GLU A 99 18.05 -19.55 10.58
N HIS A 100 19.37 -19.41 10.76
CA HIS A 100 20.34 -20.14 9.93
C HIS A 100 21.45 -20.78 10.76
N HIS A 101 21.07 -21.75 11.59
CA HIS A 101 21.96 -22.81 12.06
C HIS A 101 21.24 -24.17 11.96
N ARG A 102 21.23 -24.74 10.75
CA ARG A 102 21.75 -26.07 10.46
C ARG A 102 21.88 -26.28 8.96
#